data_AF-Q2BWL6-F1
#
_entry.id   AF-Q2BWL6-F1
#
_cell.length_a   1.000
_cell.length_b   1.000
_cell.length_c   1.000
_cell.angle_alpha   90.00
_cell.angle_beta   90.00
_cell.angle_gamma   90.00
#
_symmetry.space_group_name_H-M   'P 1'
#
loop_
_entity.id
_entity.type
_entity.pdbx_description
1 polymer ?
#
loop_
_entity_poly.entity_id
_entity_poly.type
_entity_poly.pdbx_seq_one_letter_code
_entity_poly.pdbx_strand_id
1 'polypeptide(L)'
;MSGKYLSPPVCPFDSISDVLFEIGCQGDDPNKYTDYLNPFIDEYHSFNEFRRRVKPGLDVKFCWWLMRLSRDNSLIDLTPLEDKPLPSDLPDAVNQALLQSPDFIKNCQFNNLHEFSRILSQIDRYTTHNSMLGILEQIGENAHFVHLTNTLIDDEAISSSQLEGAATTTILAKEMLRKKRKPRTDGERMIAGNFDLMQAAWSLKGNSFSIRLIKELHKAGTQTLDQGKYTSGTFRTTDDIAVVNSDDEIVHQPPKHDVIDRLLSRVVNW
;
A
#
# COMPACT_ATOMS: atom_id res chain seq x y z
N MET A 1 3.08 32.25 2.79
CA MET A 1 3.08 32.14 1.31
C MET A 1 3.31 30.68 0.96
N SER A 2 2.29 29.94 0.53
CA SER A 2 2.47 28.55 0.12
C SER A 2 3.38 28.54 -1.11
N GLY A 3 4.62 28.08 -0.94
CA GLY A 3 5.55 27.94 -2.06
C GLY A 3 4.91 27.03 -3.09
N LYS A 4 4.73 27.52 -4.33
CA LYS A 4 4.25 26.70 -5.45
C LYS A 4 5.08 25.41 -5.50
N TYR A 5 4.39 24.27 -5.49
CA TYR A 5 5.03 22.98 -5.68
C TYR A 5 5.72 22.99 -7.04
N LEU A 6 7.05 22.81 -7.06
CA LEU A 6 7.78 22.65 -8.32
C LEU A 6 7.84 21.17 -8.65
N SER A 7 7.51 20.84 -9.90
CA SER A 7 7.69 19.49 -10.43
C SER A 7 9.19 19.15 -10.52
N PRO A 8 9.58 17.90 -10.23
CA PRO A 8 10.95 17.46 -10.42
C PRO A 8 11.40 17.59 -11.88
N PRO A 9 12.66 17.96 -12.16
CA PRO A 9 13.19 17.99 -13.50
C PRO A 9 13.33 16.56 -14.04
N VAL A 10 12.85 16.35 -15.26
CA VAL A 10 12.99 15.06 -15.96
C VAL A 10 14.46 14.87 -16.35
N CYS A 11 15.01 13.69 -16.08
CA CYS A 11 16.36 13.33 -16.50
C CYS A 11 16.32 12.83 -17.95
N PRO A 12 17.05 13.45 -18.89
CA PRO A 12 17.12 12.97 -20.27
C PRO A 12 18.16 11.85 -20.47
N PHE A 13 18.86 11.45 -19.40
CA PHE A 13 19.96 10.49 -19.44
C PHE A 13 19.60 9.20 -18.70
N ASP A 14 20.09 8.08 -19.22
CA ASP A 14 19.85 6.75 -18.66
C ASP A 14 20.94 6.31 -17.69
N SER A 15 22.11 6.97 -17.67
CA SER A 15 23.24 6.57 -16.84
C SER A 15 23.84 7.73 -16.04
N ILE A 16 24.41 7.38 -14.88
CA ILE A 16 25.17 8.31 -14.02
C ILE A 16 26.34 8.92 -14.80
N SER A 17 27.03 8.10 -15.62
CA SER A 17 28.18 8.53 -16.41
C SER A 17 27.84 9.64 -17.41
N ASP A 18 26.68 9.55 -18.07
CA ASP A 18 26.23 10.57 -19.01
C ASP A 18 25.93 11.90 -18.31
N VAL A 19 25.33 11.85 -17.12
CA VAL A 19 25.08 13.04 -16.31
C VAL A 19 26.40 13.69 -15.87
N LEU A 20 27.37 12.90 -15.39
CA LEU A 20 28.68 13.42 -14.99
C LEU A 20 29.46 14.01 -16.18
N PHE A 21 29.34 13.41 -17.36
CA PHE A 21 29.92 13.95 -18.60
C PHE A 21 29.29 15.30 -18.96
N GLU A 22 27.96 15.40 -18.92
CA GLU A 22 27.24 16.65 -19.19
C GLU A 22 27.63 17.77 -18.22
N ILE A 23 27.80 17.47 -16.93
CA ILE A 23 28.31 18.43 -15.93
C ILE A 23 29.67 18.99 -16.38
N GLY A 24 30.57 18.11 -16.82
CA GLY A 24 31.87 18.50 -17.36
C GLY A 24 31.77 19.35 -18.63
N CYS A 25 30.86 19.01 -19.55
CA CYS A 25 30.59 19.81 -20.75
C CYS A 25 30.05 21.20 -20.43
N GLN A 26 29.33 21.36 -19.33
CA GLN A 26 28.84 22.67 -18.83
C GLN A 26 29.91 23.45 -18.04
N GLY A 27 31.11 22.90 -17.89
CA GLY A 27 32.26 23.59 -17.27
C GLY A 27 32.27 23.54 -15.74
N ASP A 28 31.46 22.69 -15.11
CA ASP A 28 31.53 22.42 -13.68
C ASP A 28 32.33 21.14 -13.39
N ASP A 29 32.79 20.97 -12.14
CA ASP A 29 33.59 19.82 -11.73
C ASP A 29 32.68 18.67 -11.26
N PRO A 30 32.65 17.51 -11.97
CA PRO A 30 31.80 16.38 -11.60
C PRO A 30 32.09 15.83 -10.19
N ASN A 31 33.32 15.99 -9.67
CA ASN A 31 33.70 15.48 -8.36
C ASN A 31 32.93 16.16 -7.21
N LYS A 32 32.44 17.39 -7.43
CA LYS A 32 31.63 18.11 -6.44
C LYS A 32 30.26 17.46 -6.19
N TYR A 33 29.81 16.59 -7.10
CA TYR A 33 28.49 15.95 -7.05
C TYR A 33 28.52 14.54 -6.45
N THR A 34 29.67 14.06 -6.00
CA THR A 34 29.87 12.69 -5.49
C THR A 34 28.96 12.32 -4.33
N ASP A 35 28.58 13.27 -3.48
CA ASP A 35 27.62 13.03 -2.39
C ASP A 35 26.22 12.64 -2.88
N TYR A 36 25.88 12.94 -4.14
CA TYR A 36 24.57 12.57 -4.70
C TYR A 36 24.59 11.22 -5.41
N LEU A 37 25.74 10.54 -5.44
CA LEU A 37 25.90 9.20 -6.00
C LEU A 37 25.60 8.10 -4.99
N ASN A 38 25.61 8.40 -3.68
CA ASN A 38 25.28 7.42 -2.65
C ASN A 38 23.76 7.45 -2.38
N PRO A 39 23.04 6.35 -2.65
CA PRO A 39 21.58 6.32 -2.53
C PRO A 39 21.11 6.33 -1.06
N PHE A 40 22.04 6.12 -0.11
CA PHE A 40 21.78 5.92 1.32
C PHE A 40 22.10 7.15 2.20
N ILE A 41 22.46 8.31 1.62
CA ILE A 41 22.99 9.44 2.40
C ILE A 41 21.96 10.16 3.29
N ASP A 42 20.66 9.97 3.13
CA ASP A 42 19.65 10.65 3.97
C ASP A 42 18.28 9.97 3.86
N GLU A 43 17.30 10.52 4.58
CA GLU A 43 15.87 10.26 4.42
C GLU A 43 15.41 10.45 2.95
N TYR A 44 14.26 9.83 2.61
CA TYR A 44 13.63 10.08 1.31
C TYR A 44 12.94 11.44 1.32
N HIS A 45 13.35 12.33 0.41
CA HIS A 45 12.77 13.66 0.27
C HIS A 45 12.00 13.82 -1.03
N SER A 46 10.86 14.53 -0.93
CA SER A 46 10.22 15.08 -2.11
C SER A 46 11.16 16.06 -2.81
N PHE A 47 11.00 16.29 -4.12
CA PHE A 47 11.87 17.21 -4.85
C PHE A 47 11.91 18.63 -4.23
N ASN A 48 10.77 19.08 -3.68
CA ASN A 48 10.67 20.38 -3.05
C ASN A 48 11.48 20.52 -1.75
N GLU A 49 11.63 19.43 -1.00
CA GLU A 49 12.51 19.40 0.17
C GLU A 49 13.97 19.21 -0.25
N PHE A 50 14.20 18.29 -1.19
CA PHE A 50 15.53 17.99 -1.71
C PHE A 50 16.25 19.25 -2.20
N ARG A 51 15.60 20.06 -3.05
CA ARG A 51 16.22 21.27 -3.63
C ARG A 51 16.67 22.31 -2.60
N ARG A 52 16.10 22.29 -1.39
CA ARG A 52 16.47 23.20 -0.29
C ARG A 52 17.68 22.71 0.49
N ARG A 53 18.03 21.43 0.35
CA ARG A 53 19.16 20.76 1.04
C ARG A 53 20.39 20.62 0.16
N VAL A 54 20.29 20.90 -1.14
CA VAL A 54 21.43 20.85 -2.06
C VAL A 54 22.52 21.83 -1.61
N LYS A 55 23.77 21.34 -1.58
CA LYS A 55 24.94 22.13 -1.20
C LYS A 55 25.05 23.40 -2.06
N PRO A 56 25.36 24.57 -1.45
CA PRO A 56 25.51 25.82 -2.20
C PRO A 56 26.54 25.69 -3.33
N GLY A 57 26.22 26.27 -4.50
CA GLY A 57 27.11 26.27 -5.66
C GLY A 57 26.99 25.06 -6.59
N LEU A 58 26.08 24.11 -6.31
CA LEU A 58 25.76 23.01 -7.21
C LEU A 58 24.44 23.26 -7.94
N ASP A 59 24.33 22.75 -9.18
CA ASP A 59 23.06 22.75 -9.88
C ASP A 59 22.15 21.64 -9.30
N VAL A 60 21.05 22.09 -8.68
CA VAL A 60 20.00 21.24 -8.10
C VAL A 60 19.51 20.17 -9.07
N LYS A 61 19.42 20.49 -10.37
CA LYS A 61 18.95 19.56 -11.40
C LYS A 61 19.88 18.35 -11.52
N PHE A 62 21.19 18.60 -11.60
CA PHE A 62 22.18 17.52 -11.68
C PHE A 62 22.22 16.69 -10.39
N CYS A 63 22.18 17.35 -9.23
CA CYS A 63 22.06 16.66 -7.95
C CYS A 63 20.84 15.73 -7.89
N TRP A 64 19.69 16.19 -8.38
CA TRP A 64 18.46 15.39 -8.41
C TRP A 64 18.57 14.21 -9.36
N TRP A 65 19.09 14.41 -10.58
CA TRP A 65 19.27 13.34 -11.56
C TRP A 65 20.20 12.24 -11.06
N LEU A 66 21.36 12.61 -10.52
CA LEU A 66 22.33 11.66 -9.96
C LEU A 66 21.73 10.85 -8.81
N MET A 67 21.02 11.51 -7.88
CA MET A 67 20.36 10.85 -6.76
C MET A 67 19.27 9.87 -7.23
N ARG A 68 18.47 10.28 -8.23
CA ARG A 68 17.43 9.43 -8.82
C ARG A 68 18.01 8.20 -9.51
N LEU A 69 18.99 8.39 -10.40
CA LEU A 69 19.65 7.28 -11.09
C LEU A 69 20.36 6.32 -10.12
N SER A 70 21.02 6.85 -9.09
CA SER A 70 21.66 6.02 -8.05
C SER A 70 20.65 5.16 -7.29
N ARG A 71 19.50 5.73 -6.92
CA ARG A 71 18.40 5.00 -6.28
C ARG A 71 17.74 4.00 -7.23
N ASP A 72 17.53 4.38 -8.49
CA ASP A 72 16.95 3.50 -9.49
C ASP A 72 17.85 2.28 -9.76
N ASN A 73 19.18 2.45 -9.72
CA ASN A 73 20.17 1.36 -9.76
C ASN A 73 20.18 0.46 -8.52
N SER A 74 19.58 0.90 -7.41
CA SER A 74 19.51 0.18 -6.14
C SER A 74 18.13 -0.43 -5.86
N LEU A 75 17.24 -0.38 -6.84
CA LEU A 75 15.90 -0.93 -6.73
C LEU A 75 15.95 -2.46 -6.55
N ILE A 76 15.10 -2.93 -5.65
CA ILE A 76 14.87 -4.35 -5.41
C ILE A 76 13.53 -4.73 -6.03
N ASP A 77 13.53 -5.76 -6.87
CA ASP A 77 12.33 -6.36 -7.42
C ASP A 77 11.57 -7.12 -6.32
N LEU A 78 10.30 -6.74 -6.10
CA LEU A 78 9.44 -7.37 -5.09
C LEU A 78 8.60 -8.49 -5.71
N THR A 79 7.66 -8.12 -6.58
CA THR A 79 6.75 -9.07 -7.23
C THR A 79 6.12 -8.44 -8.48
N PRO A 80 5.77 -9.25 -9.50
CA PRO A 80 5.21 -8.75 -10.75
C PRO A 80 3.71 -8.39 -10.58
N LEU A 81 3.36 -7.18 -10.13
CA LEU A 81 1.95 -6.78 -9.94
C LEU A 81 1.35 -5.99 -11.10
N GLU A 82 2.16 -5.45 -11.99
CA GLU A 82 1.69 -4.58 -13.07
C GLU A 82 1.95 -5.22 -14.44
N ASP A 83 1.06 -4.99 -15.39
CA ASP A 83 1.33 -5.27 -16.80
C ASP A 83 2.02 -4.06 -17.43
N LYS A 84 3.02 -4.31 -18.28
CA LYS A 84 3.57 -3.26 -19.14
C LYS A 84 2.48 -2.76 -20.09
N PRO A 85 2.50 -1.46 -20.47
CA PRO A 85 1.58 -0.96 -21.47
C PRO A 85 1.71 -1.78 -22.75
N LEU A 86 0.58 -2.30 -23.24
CA LEU A 86 0.54 -3.04 -24.49
C LEU A 86 0.82 -2.08 -25.66
N PRO A 87 1.55 -2.51 -26.70
CA PRO A 87 1.72 -1.73 -27.91
C PRO A 87 0.36 -1.42 -28.54
N SER A 88 0.17 -0.17 -28.99
CA SER A 88 -0.93 0.18 -29.88
C SER A 88 -0.81 -0.63 -31.17
N ASP A 89 -1.95 -1.13 -31.68
CA ASP A 89 -2.10 -1.79 -32.99
C ASP A 89 -1.81 -3.31 -33.09
N LEU A 90 -1.76 -4.03 -31.97
CA LEU A 90 -1.68 -5.50 -32.01
C LEU A 90 -3.06 -6.18 -31.99
N PRO A 91 -3.24 -7.32 -32.70
CA PRO A 91 -4.47 -8.11 -32.63
C PRO A 91 -4.76 -8.61 -31.20
N ASP A 92 -6.04 -8.71 -30.83
CA ASP A 92 -6.47 -9.13 -29.49
C ASP A 92 -5.87 -10.47 -29.05
N ALA A 93 -5.75 -11.43 -29.96
CA ALA A 93 -5.15 -12.73 -29.68
C ALA A 93 -3.67 -12.60 -29.27
N VAL A 94 -2.93 -11.66 -29.86
CA VAL A 94 -1.53 -11.39 -29.52
C VAL A 94 -1.48 -10.67 -28.18
N ASN A 95 -2.33 -9.67 -27.95
CA ASN A 95 -2.41 -8.97 -26.67
C ASN A 95 -2.68 -9.94 -25.49
N GLN A 96 -3.57 -10.91 -25.68
CA GLN A 96 -3.85 -11.94 -24.66
C GLN A 96 -2.64 -12.85 -24.39
N ALA A 97 -1.89 -13.24 -25.43
CA ALA A 97 -0.65 -14.00 -25.26
C ALA A 97 0.45 -13.20 -24.57
N LEU A 98 0.56 -11.89 -24.89
CA LEU A 98 1.54 -11.00 -24.26
C LEU A 98 1.26 -10.80 -22.78
N LEU A 99 0.00 -10.62 -22.36
CA LEU A 99 -0.38 -10.49 -20.94
C LEU A 99 -0.03 -11.71 -20.08
N GLN A 100 0.22 -12.87 -20.72
CA GLN A 100 0.68 -14.09 -20.06
C GLN A 100 2.20 -14.31 -20.17
N SER A 101 2.89 -13.51 -20.99
CA SER A 101 4.34 -13.58 -21.15
C SER A 101 5.06 -12.87 -19.99
N PRO A 102 6.13 -13.47 -19.43
CA PRO A 102 7.01 -12.79 -18.45
C PRO A 102 7.55 -11.45 -18.96
N ASP A 103 7.75 -11.31 -20.28
CA ASP A 103 8.32 -10.12 -20.89
C ASP A 103 7.45 -8.87 -20.73
N PHE A 104 6.14 -9.05 -20.53
CA PHE A 104 5.15 -7.98 -20.39
C PHE A 104 4.72 -7.76 -18.96
N ILE A 105 5.39 -8.38 -18.00
CA ILE A 105 5.15 -8.10 -16.59
C ILE A 105 6.17 -7.08 -16.06
N LYS A 106 5.68 -6.13 -15.29
CA LYS A 106 6.47 -5.11 -14.62
C LYS A 106 6.53 -5.46 -13.14
N ASN A 107 7.77 -5.63 -12.66
CA ASN A 107 8.02 -5.82 -11.24
C ASN A 107 7.71 -4.54 -10.49
N CYS A 108 6.98 -4.66 -9.38
CA CYS A 108 6.98 -3.61 -8.37
C CYS A 108 8.37 -3.58 -7.75
N GLN A 109 8.96 -2.39 -7.75
CA GLN A 109 10.31 -2.15 -7.30
C GLN A 109 10.29 -1.19 -6.13
N PHE A 110 11.22 -1.36 -5.19
CA PHE A 110 11.35 -0.45 -4.06
C PHE A 110 12.82 -0.23 -3.69
N ASN A 111 13.08 0.88 -3.00
CA ASN A 111 14.37 1.15 -2.40
C ASN A 111 14.36 0.71 -0.94
N ASN A 112 15.32 -0.10 -0.53
CA ASN A 112 15.51 -0.43 0.89
C ASN A 112 16.34 0.65 1.59
N LEU A 113 15.65 1.66 2.09
CA LEU A 113 16.22 2.74 2.89
C LEU A 113 16.57 2.27 4.31
N HIS A 114 17.58 2.88 4.92
CA HIS A 114 17.99 2.58 6.30
C HIS A 114 16.83 2.72 7.30
N GLU A 115 15.97 3.73 7.12
CA GLU A 115 14.79 3.93 7.97
C GLU A 115 13.79 2.77 7.92
N PHE A 116 13.64 2.08 6.78
CA PHE A 116 12.80 0.88 6.72
C PHE A 116 13.36 -0.21 7.64
N SER A 117 14.67 -0.46 7.56
CA SER A 117 15.33 -1.46 8.41
C SER A 117 15.22 -1.11 9.90
N ARG A 118 15.36 0.18 10.25
CA ARG A 118 15.20 0.67 11.62
C ARG A 118 13.77 0.46 12.14
N ILE A 119 12.76 0.81 11.34
CA ILE A 119 11.35 0.65 11.70
C ILE A 119 10.98 -0.83 11.81
N LEU A 120 11.41 -1.68 10.87
CA LEU A 120 11.19 -3.13 10.92
C LEU A 120 11.78 -3.74 12.20
N SER A 121 13.00 -3.36 12.56
CA SER A 121 13.61 -3.81 13.83
C SER A 121 12.80 -3.40 15.06
N GLN A 122 12.18 -2.21 15.04
CA GLN A 122 11.27 -1.79 16.11
C GLN A 122 9.99 -2.62 16.11
N ILE A 123 9.37 -2.85 14.95
CA ILE A 123 8.17 -3.69 14.82
C ILE A 123 8.48 -5.08 15.40
N ASP A 124 9.53 -5.75 14.91
CA ASP A 124 9.93 -7.08 15.38
C ASP A 124 10.12 -7.13 16.89
N ARG A 125 10.76 -6.10 17.46
CA ARG A 125 10.95 -6.02 18.92
C ARG A 125 9.63 -6.02 19.70
N TYR A 126 8.56 -5.47 19.16
CA TYR A 126 7.27 -5.35 19.87
C TYR A 126 6.22 -6.38 19.43
N THR A 127 6.35 -6.98 18.25
CA THR A 127 5.36 -7.89 17.67
C THR A 127 5.81 -9.35 17.64
N THR A 128 6.97 -9.69 18.22
CA THR A 128 7.31 -11.11 18.40
C THR A 128 6.39 -11.80 19.41
N HIS A 129 6.26 -13.12 19.26
CA HIS A 129 5.52 -13.95 20.20
C HIS A 129 6.01 -13.76 21.64
N ASN A 130 7.32 -13.66 21.87
CA ASN A 130 7.90 -13.47 23.19
C ASN A 130 7.59 -12.08 23.78
N SER A 131 7.62 -11.03 22.95
CA SER A 131 7.24 -9.68 23.41
C SER A 131 5.76 -9.62 23.77
N MET A 132 4.90 -10.29 22.99
CA MET A 132 3.50 -10.47 23.36
C MET A 132 3.37 -11.26 24.66
N LEU A 133 4.05 -12.40 24.81
CA LEU A 133 4.03 -13.21 26.05
C LEU A 133 4.47 -12.39 27.27
N GLY A 134 5.50 -11.55 27.17
CA GLY A 134 5.93 -10.69 28.26
C GLY A 134 4.86 -9.66 28.68
N ILE A 135 4.12 -9.11 27.72
CA ILE A 135 2.94 -8.27 28.02
C ILE A 135 1.85 -9.10 28.70
N LEU A 136 1.64 -10.34 28.26
CA LEU A 136 0.63 -11.24 28.80
C LEU A 136 0.96 -11.75 30.22
N GLU A 137 2.24 -11.99 30.52
CA GLU A 137 2.70 -12.35 31.87
C GLU A 137 2.42 -11.24 32.88
N GLN A 138 2.51 -9.97 32.47
CA GLN A 138 2.15 -8.83 33.32
C GLN A 138 0.64 -8.71 33.57
N ILE A 139 -0.18 -9.22 32.64
CA ILE A 139 -1.63 -9.13 32.70
C ILE A 139 -2.25 -10.25 33.56
N GLY A 140 -1.54 -11.38 33.74
CA GLY A 140 -1.98 -12.52 34.56
C GLY A 140 -3.15 -13.31 33.94
N GLU A 141 -3.23 -14.62 34.21
CA GLU A 141 -4.24 -15.62 33.77
C GLU A 141 -4.75 -15.62 32.30
N ASN A 142 -4.94 -16.82 31.73
CA ASN A 142 -5.50 -17.03 30.38
C ASN A 142 -6.84 -16.33 30.11
N ALA A 143 -7.66 -16.08 31.14
CA ALA A 143 -8.94 -15.38 31.00
C ALA A 143 -8.79 -13.92 30.57
N HIS A 144 -7.74 -13.23 31.07
CA HIS A 144 -7.47 -11.85 30.67
C HIS A 144 -6.99 -11.77 29.21
N PHE A 145 -6.31 -12.80 28.70
CA PHE A 145 -5.92 -12.87 27.29
C PHE A 145 -7.13 -12.96 26.35
N VAL A 146 -8.09 -13.83 26.67
CA VAL A 146 -9.34 -13.94 25.89
C VAL A 146 -10.10 -12.62 25.93
N HIS A 147 -10.11 -11.93 27.07
CA HIS A 147 -10.74 -10.61 27.17
C HIS A 147 -10.02 -9.53 26.34
N LEU A 148 -8.69 -9.50 26.38
CA LEU A 148 -7.88 -8.55 25.60
C LEU A 148 -8.07 -8.77 24.11
N THR A 149 -7.98 -10.00 23.63
CA THR A 149 -8.16 -10.34 22.21
C THR A 149 -9.55 -9.96 21.69
N ASN A 150 -10.60 -10.27 22.45
CA ASN A 150 -11.95 -9.83 22.09
C ASN A 150 -12.09 -8.30 22.06
N THR A 151 -11.44 -7.60 23.00
CA THR A 151 -11.47 -6.13 23.02
C THR A 151 -10.75 -5.53 21.81
N LEU A 152 -9.61 -6.11 21.40
CA LEU A 152 -8.89 -5.69 20.20
C LEU A 152 -9.71 -5.92 18.92
N ILE A 153 -10.41 -7.07 18.84
CA ILE A 153 -11.31 -7.37 17.71
C ILE A 153 -12.47 -6.36 17.65
N ASP A 154 -13.12 -6.09 18.80
CA ASP A 154 -14.21 -5.10 18.90
C ASP A 154 -13.71 -3.72 18.46
N ASP A 155 -12.58 -3.26 19.02
CA ASP A 155 -12.05 -1.92 18.78
C ASP A 155 -11.59 -1.73 17.33
N GLU A 156 -10.93 -2.72 16.75
CA GLU A 156 -10.52 -2.69 15.34
C GLU A 156 -11.76 -2.64 14.43
N ALA A 157 -12.74 -3.52 14.64
CA ALA A 157 -13.95 -3.57 13.82
C ALA A 157 -14.70 -2.22 13.81
N ILE A 158 -14.76 -1.55 14.96
CA ILE A 158 -15.38 -0.24 15.12
C ILE A 158 -14.55 0.84 14.43
N SER A 159 -13.24 0.89 14.71
CA SER A 159 -12.34 1.94 14.23
C SER A 159 -12.24 1.96 12.71
N SER A 160 -12.00 0.81 12.06
CA SER A 160 -11.91 0.76 10.60
C SER A 160 -13.25 1.04 9.92
N SER A 161 -14.38 0.60 10.48
CA SER A 161 -15.69 0.97 9.94
C SER A 161 -15.97 2.47 10.02
N GLN A 162 -15.55 3.13 11.12
CA GLN A 162 -15.69 4.58 11.27
C GLN A 162 -14.79 5.34 10.31
N LEU A 163 -13.57 4.83 10.05
CA LEU A 163 -12.66 5.36 9.04
C LEU A 163 -13.29 5.28 7.63
N GLU A 164 -14.06 4.23 7.36
CA GLU A 164 -14.84 4.04 6.12
C GLU A 164 -16.18 4.81 6.10
N GLY A 165 -16.49 5.60 7.14
CA GLY A 165 -17.65 6.49 7.18
C GLY A 165 -18.85 5.99 7.99
N ALA A 166 -18.73 4.93 8.79
CA ALA A 166 -19.80 4.47 9.67
C ALA A 166 -20.14 5.52 10.75
N ALA A 167 -21.30 6.17 10.61
CA ALA A 167 -21.80 7.19 11.54
C ALA A 167 -22.42 6.61 12.83
N THR A 168 -21.68 5.73 13.52
CA THR A 168 -22.11 5.11 14.79
C THR A 168 -21.06 5.40 15.86
N THR A 169 -21.49 5.87 17.04
CA THR A 169 -20.55 6.14 18.14
C THR A 169 -19.98 4.85 18.71
N THR A 170 -18.74 4.88 19.19
CA THR A 170 -18.06 3.71 19.77
C THR A 170 -18.84 3.10 20.94
N ILE A 171 -19.52 3.92 21.75
CA ILE A 171 -20.35 3.45 22.87
C ILE A 171 -21.51 2.58 22.35
N LEU A 172 -22.26 3.08 21.36
CA LEU A 172 -23.38 2.35 20.76
C LEU A 172 -22.93 1.10 20.01
N ALA A 173 -21.79 1.20 19.32
CA ALA A 173 -21.20 0.06 18.62
C ALA A 173 -20.79 -1.06 19.58
N LYS A 174 -20.07 -0.74 20.67
CA LYS A 174 -19.73 -1.73 21.72
C LYS A 174 -20.97 -2.32 22.37
N GLU A 175 -22.00 -1.51 22.63
CA GLU A 175 -23.26 -2.02 23.17
C GLU A 175 -23.92 -3.01 22.20
N MET A 176 -23.98 -2.68 20.91
CA MET A 176 -24.54 -3.54 19.87
C MET A 176 -23.82 -4.89 19.80
N LEU A 177 -22.49 -4.88 19.72
CA LEU A 177 -21.67 -6.09 19.63
C LEU A 177 -21.81 -6.96 20.90
N ARG A 178 -21.65 -6.36 22.09
CA ARG A 178 -21.72 -7.08 23.36
C ARG A 178 -23.09 -7.68 23.64
N LYS A 179 -24.17 -6.97 23.30
CA LYS A 179 -25.55 -7.47 23.45
C LYS A 179 -25.98 -8.36 22.30
N LYS A 180 -25.14 -8.57 21.27
CA LYS A 180 -25.47 -9.29 20.03
C LYS A 180 -26.79 -8.79 19.43
N ARG A 181 -27.04 -7.49 19.52
CA ARG A 181 -28.25 -6.87 18.98
C ARG A 181 -28.10 -6.76 17.47
N LYS A 182 -29.18 -7.02 16.72
CA LYS A 182 -29.19 -6.81 15.27
C LYS A 182 -28.90 -5.33 14.90
N PRO A 183 -28.10 -5.07 13.86
CA PRO A 183 -27.82 -3.72 13.38
C PRO A 183 -29.10 -3.09 12.78
N ARG A 184 -29.29 -1.80 13.01
CA ARG A 184 -30.46 -1.02 12.59
C ARG A 184 -30.12 -0.01 11.49
N THR A 185 -28.95 0.62 11.58
CA THR A 185 -28.48 1.63 10.62
C THR A 185 -27.44 1.05 9.66
N ASP A 186 -27.12 1.78 8.59
CA ASP A 186 -26.04 1.40 7.67
C ASP A 186 -24.68 1.34 8.39
N GLY A 187 -24.37 2.34 9.21
CA GLY A 187 -23.14 2.33 10.02
C GLY A 187 -23.07 1.16 11.00
N GLU A 188 -24.18 0.77 11.63
CA GLU A 188 -24.24 -0.44 12.45
C GLU A 188 -24.04 -1.72 11.63
N ARG A 189 -24.56 -1.78 10.40
CA ARG A 189 -24.34 -2.91 9.48
C ARG A 189 -22.87 -3.02 9.07
N MET A 190 -22.21 -1.91 8.76
CA MET A 190 -20.77 -1.86 8.47
C MET A 190 -19.95 -2.40 9.64
N ILE A 191 -20.19 -1.90 10.85
CA ILE A 191 -19.48 -2.36 12.06
C ILE A 191 -19.71 -3.85 12.32
N ALA A 192 -20.95 -4.33 12.20
CA ALA A 192 -21.26 -5.74 12.38
C ALA A 192 -20.57 -6.62 11.33
N GLY A 193 -20.54 -6.19 10.07
CA GLY A 193 -19.85 -6.89 9.00
C GLY A 193 -18.35 -6.96 9.22
N ASN A 194 -17.73 -5.84 9.59
CA ASN A 194 -16.30 -5.81 9.88
C ASN A 194 -15.93 -6.65 11.12
N PHE A 195 -16.82 -6.72 12.12
CA PHE A 195 -16.66 -7.63 13.25
C PHE A 195 -16.71 -9.10 12.83
N ASP A 196 -17.63 -9.47 11.93
CA ASP A 196 -17.69 -10.81 11.34
C ASP A 196 -16.42 -11.12 10.53
N LEU A 197 -15.90 -10.15 9.77
CA LEU A 197 -14.63 -10.25 9.04
C LEU A 197 -13.45 -10.52 9.99
N MET A 198 -13.33 -9.79 11.09
CA MET A 198 -12.25 -10.00 12.07
C MET A 198 -12.31 -11.40 12.71
N GLN A 199 -13.51 -11.88 13.06
CA GLN A 199 -13.70 -13.23 13.58
C GLN A 199 -13.34 -14.31 12.52
N ALA A 200 -13.73 -14.09 11.27
CA ALA A 200 -13.40 -14.98 10.16
C ALA A 200 -11.88 -15.01 9.93
N ALA A 201 -11.22 -13.85 9.89
CA ALA A 201 -9.77 -13.73 9.74
C ALA A 201 -9.02 -14.48 10.86
N TRP A 202 -9.46 -14.33 12.12
CA TRP A 202 -8.87 -15.07 13.24
C TRP A 202 -9.02 -16.58 13.10
N SER A 203 -10.18 -17.03 12.61
CA SER A 203 -10.49 -18.46 12.44
C SER A 203 -9.75 -19.09 11.25
N LEU A 204 -9.48 -18.29 10.21
CA LEU A 204 -8.88 -18.74 8.95
C LEU A 204 -7.37 -18.49 8.85
N LYS A 205 -6.74 -17.91 9.89
CA LYS A 205 -5.32 -17.52 9.89
C LYS A 205 -4.32 -18.61 9.52
N GLY A 206 -4.68 -19.88 9.69
CA GLY A 206 -3.83 -21.03 9.35
C GLY A 206 -3.97 -21.50 7.90
N ASN A 207 -4.92 -20.96 7.13
CA ASN A 207 -5.15 -21.35 5.76
C ASN A 207 -4.14 -20.66 4.82
N SER A 208 -3.78 -21.34 3.73
CA SER A 208 -3.00 -20.71 2.66
C SER A 208 -3.73 -19.49 2.10
N PHE A 209 -2.99 -18.40 1.92
CA PHE A 209 -3.51 -17.20 1.28
C PHE A 209 -3.95 -17.56 -0.15
N SER A 210 -5.20 -17.21 -0.51
CA SER A 210 -5.81 -17.63 -1.77
C SER A 210 -6.93 -16.70 -2.20
N ILE A 211 -7.27 -16.69 -3.50
CA ILE A 211 -8.43 -15.93 -4.01
C ILE A 211 -9.72 -16.37 -3.30
N ARG A 212 -9.85 -17.66 -2.99
CA ARG A 212 -10.99 -18.17 -2.23
C ARG A 212 -11.05 -17.55 -0.83
N LEU A 213 -9.91 -17.49 -0.13
CA LEU A 213 -9.84 -16.85 1.19
C LEU A 213 -10.21 -15.36 1.10
N ILE A 214 -9.72 -14.63 0.10
CA ILE A 214 -10.10 -13.23 -0.14
C ILE A 214 -11.62 -13.08 -0.31
N LYS A 215 -12.24 -13.93 -1.13
CA LYS A 215 -13.70 -13.94 -1.35
C LYS A 215 -14.48 -14.31 -0.09
N GLU A 216 -14.00 -15.26 0.71
CA GLU A 216 -14.60 -15.65 1.99
C GLU A 216 -14.57 -14.50 3.01
N LEU A 217 -13.42 -13.83 3.14
CA LEU A 217 -13.25 -12.65 3.99
C LEU A 217 -14.14 -11.51 3.51
N HIS A 218 -14.11 -11.19 2.22
CA HIS A 218 -14.97 -10.16 1.63
C HIS A 218 -16.46 -10.45 1.88
N LYS A 219 -16.90 -11.71 1.77
CA LYS A 219 -18.27 -12.12 2.10
C LYS A 219 -18.59 -11.86 3.57
N ALA A 220 -17.73 -12.28 4.50
CA ALA A 220 -17.93 -12.07 5.93
C ALA A 220 -18.09 -10.57 6.27
N GLY A 221 -17.26 -9.72 5.66
CA GLY A 221 -17.28 -8.27 5.85
C GLY A 221 -18.52 -7.55 5.31
N THR A 222 -19.13 -8.09 4.24
CA THR A 222 -20.16 -7.35 3.48
C THR A 222 -21.55 -7.96 3.53
N GLN A 223 -21.71 -9.19 4.04
CA GLN A 223 -23.00 -9.88 4.07
C GLN A 223 -24.08 -9.17 4.90
N THR A 224 -23.68 -8.29 5.81
CA THR A 224 -24.57 -7.47 6.63
C THR A 224 -25.07 -6.23 5.90
N LEU A 225 -24.43 -5.85 4.79
CA LEU A 225 -24.76 -4.66 4.00
C LEU A 225 -25.93 -4.91 3.04
N ASP A 226 -26.47 -3.82 2.50
CA ASP A 226 -27.55 -3.86 1.51
C ASP A 226 -27.07 -4.50 0.20
N GLN A 227 -27.55 -5.71 -0.09
CA GLN A 227 -27.17 -6.47 -1.28
C GLN A 227 -27.69 -5.88 -2.59
N GLY A 228 -28.57 -4.86 -2.53
CA GLY A 228 -28.91 -4.06 -3.70
C GLY A 228 -27.79 -3.12 -4.15
N LYS A 229 -26.84 -2.82 -3.25
CA LYS A 229 -25.69 -1.91 -3.49
C LYS A 229 -24.34 -2.62 -3.44
N TYR A 230 -24.25 -3.72 -2.70
CA TYR A 230 -23.01 -4.46 -2.48
C TYR A 230 -23.14 -5.92 -2.92
N THR A 231 -22.07 -6.48 -3.48
CA THR A 231 -22.04 -7.88 -3.94
C THR A 231 -21.10 -8.72 -3.10
N SER A 232 -21.62 -9.35 -2.05
CA SER A 232 -20.79 -10.07 -1.08
C SER A 232 -20.06 -11.27 -1.67
N GLY A 233 -18.74 -11.35 -1.42
CA GLY A 233 -17.91 -12.50 -1.79
C GLY A 233 -17.64 -12.68 -3.28
N THR A 234 -17.98 -11.70 -4.11
CA THR A 234 -17.74 -11.71 -5.55
C THR A 234 -16.94 -10.49 -5.97
N PHE A 235 -16.17 -10.62 -7.05
CA PHE A 235 -15.54 -9.46 -7.67
C PHE A 235 -16.56 -8.72 -8.52
N ARG A 236 -16.38 -7.41 -8.64
CA ARG A 236 -17.21 -6.58 -9.51
C ARG A 236 -17.15 -7.07 -10.95
N THR A 237 -18.22 -6.82 -11.70
CA THR A 237 -18.37 -7.16 -13.13
C THR A 237 -18.41 -5.92 -14.02
N THR A 238 -18.22 -4.74 -13.43
CA THR A 238 -18.31 -3.42 -14.06
C THR A 238 -17.14 -2.56 -13.62
N ASP A 239 -16.85 -1.51 -14.40
CA ASP A 239 -15.75 -0.57 -14.19
C ASP A 239 -16.24 0.81 -13.69
N ASP A 240 -17.39 0.84 -13.03
CA ASP A 240 -18.10 2.02 -12.54
C ASP A 240 -17.65 2.51 -11.15
N ILE A 241 -16.52 2.00 -10.66
CA ILE A 241 -15.90 2.41 -9.40
C ILE A 241 -14.72 3.36 -9.65
N ALA A 242 -14.47 4.28 -8.72
CA ALA A 242 -13.30 5.14 -8.73
C ALA A 242 -12.84 5.40 -7.29
N VAL A 243 -11.56 5.71 -7.12
CA VAL A 243 -11.05 6.27 -5.86
C VAL A 243 -11.18 7.78 -5.97
N VAL A 244 -11.91 8.38 -5.04
CA VAL A 244 -12.17 9.82 -4.98
C VAL A 244 -11.51 10.43 -3.75
N ASN A 245 -11.18 11.72 -3.81
CA ASN A 245 -10.75 12.49 -2.63
C ASN A 245 -11.96 13.00 -1.82
N SER A 246 -11.71 13.81 -0.80
CA SER A 246 -12.75 14.44 0.03
C SER A 246 -13.64 15.43 -0.71
N ASP A 247 -13.22 15.90 -1.89
CA ASP A 247 -13.92 16.86 -2.74
C ASP A 247 -14.66 16.17 -3.91
N ASP A 248 -14.83 14.84 -3.84
CA ASP A 248 -15.43 13.97 -4.88
C ASP A 248 -14.69 13.98 -6.24
N GLU A 249 -13.44 14.43 -6.27
CA GLU A 249 -12.62 14.36 -7.48
C GLU A 249 -11.99 12.98 -7.64
N ILE A 250 -12.05 12.42 -8.86
CA ILE A 250 -11.42 11.13 -9.17
C ILE A 250 -9.89 11.29 -9.08
N VAL A 251 -9.29 10.66 -8.07
CA VAL A 251 -7.82 10.62 -7.89
C VAL A 251 -7.19 9.41 -8.53
N HIS A 252 -7.94 8.31 -8.67
CA HIS A 252 -7.44 7.10 -9.31
C HIS A 252 -8.59 6.25 -9.86
N GLN A 253 -8.39 5.72 -11.06
CA GLN A 253 -9.26 4.71 -11.67
C GLN A 253 -8.64 3.33 -11.47
N PRO A 254 -9.29 2.43 -10.70
CA PRO A 254 -8.82 1.05 -10.52
C PRO A 254 -8.68 0.30 -11.86
N PRO A 255 -7.94 -0.82 -11.91
CA PRO A 255 -7.85 -1.69 -13.08
C PRO A 255 -9.23 -2.12 -13.59
N LYS A 256 -9.33 -2.71 -14.79
CA LYS A 256 -10.61 -3.24 -15.28
C LYS A 256 -11.06 -4.48 -14.51
N HIS A 257 -12.35 -4.81 -14.55
CA HIS A 257 -12.92 -5.95 -13.80
C HIS A 257 -12.40 -7.30 -14.31
N ASP A 258 -12.20 -7.42 -15.62
CA ASP A 258 -11.73 -8.62 -16.32
C ASP A 258 -10.30 -9.03 -15.97
N VAL A 259 -9.49 -8.12 -15.43
CA VAL A 259 -8.10 -8.40 -15.01
C VAL A 259 -7.95 -8.69 -13.52
N ILE A 260 -8.99 -8.52 -12.69
CA ILE A 260 -8.90 -8.65 -11.23
C ILE A 260 -8.39 -10.04 -10.81
N ASP A 261 -8.99 -11.12 -11.31
CA ASP A 261 -8.60 -12.47 -10.94
C ASP A 261 -7.13 -12.75 -11.32
N ARG A 262 -6.67 -12.26 -12.49
CA ARG A 262 -5.26 -12.39 -12.90
C ARG A 262 -4.33 -11.66 -11.93
N LEU A 263 -4.62 -10.40 -11.63
CA LEU A 263 -3.77 -9.57 -10.77
C LEU A 263 -3.71 -10.12 -9.33
N LEU A 264 -4.87 -10.49 -8.77
CA LEU A 264 -4.92 -11.11 -7.44
C LEU A 264 -4.26 -12.49 -7.39
N SER A 265 -4.28 -13.25 -8.49
CA SER A 265 -3.51 -14.49 -8.58
C SER A 265 -2.01 -14.24 -8.41
N ARG A 266 -1.48 -13.12 -8.91
CA ARG A 266 -0.06 -12.76 -8.71
C ARG A 266 0.23 -12.43 -7.25
N VAL A 267 -0.66 -11.67 -6.59
CA VAL A 267 -0.53 -11.35 -5.15
C VAL A 267 -0.57 -12.60 -4.28
N VAL A 268 -1.46 -13.54 -4.60
CA VAL A 268 -1.64 -14.80 -3.85
C VAL A 268 -0.44 -15.74 -3.97
N ASN A 269 0.26 -15.70 -5.10
CA ASN A 269 1.41 -16.57 -5.38
C ASN A 269 2.76 -15.93 -5.01
N TRP A 270 2.76 -14.72 -4.46
CA TRP A 270 3.94 -14.03 -3.96
C TRP A 270 4.33 -14.54 -2.58
#